data_AF-A0AAE1JHQ4-F1
#
_entry.id   AF-A0AAE1JHQ4-F1
#
_cell.length_a   1.000
_cell.length_b   1.000
_cell.length_c   1.000
_cell.angle_alpha   90.00
_cell.angle_beta   90.00
_cell.angle_gamma   90.00
#
_symmetry.space_group_name_H-M   'P 1'
#
loop_
_entity.id
_entity.type
_entity.pdbx_description
1 polymer ?
#
loop_
_entity_poly.entity_id
_entity_poly.type
_entity_poly.pdbx_seq_one_letter_code
_entity_poly.pdbx_strand_id
1 'polypeptide(L)'
;MKMAIASSMLRLAAGIVAAILVAVLISAPKQVGAIPCSVVIPKISPCRGYIDKSKRIPSQSCCDGVKDINDRSKTRQDRVEACKCIKQALSLMSKYDPNRIPLIPGKCRFSFSLPVIKSDTDCNK
;
A
#
# COMPACT_ATOMS: atom_id res chain seq x y z
N MET A 1 -7.84 39.49 44.42
CA MET A 1 -8.70 39.48 43.22
C MET A 1 -7.93 39.26 41.91
N LYS A 2 -6.78 39.90 41.65
CA LYS A 2 -5.94 39.68 40.45
C LYS A 2 -5.45 38.23 40.23
N MET A 3 -5.18 37.49 41.32
CA MET A 3 -4.70 36.09 41.26
C MET A 3 -5.78 35.06 40.88
N ALA A 4 -7.05 35.31 41.19
CA ALA A 4 -8.17 34.45 40.79
C ALA A 4 -8.50 34.59 39.29
N ILE A 5 -8.25 35.77 38.73
CA ILE A 5 -8.42 36.07 37.30
C ILE A 5 -7.31 35.39 36.51
N ALA A 6 -6.06 35.43 36.97
CA ALA A 6 -4.92 34.76 36.33
C ALA A 6 -5.05 33.23 36.36
N SER A 7 -5.52 32.64 37.45
CA SER A 7 -5.75 31.19 37.57
C SER A 7 -6.96 30.71 36.76
N SER A 8 -8.00 31.55 36.63
CA SER A 8 -9.14 31.27 35.73
C SER A 8 -8.75 31.39 34.26
N MET A 9 -7.95 32.40 33.89
CA MET A 9 -7.41 32.57 32.54
C MET A 9 -6.43 31.45 32.16
N LEU A 10 -5.59 30.98 33.09
CA LEU A 10 -4.67 29.86 32.86
C LEU A 10 -5.41 28.53 32.65
N ARG A 11 -6.51 28.30 33.39
CA ARG A 11 -7.39 27.13 33.21
C ARG A 11 -8.15 27.16 31.89
N LEU A 12 -8.63 28.35 31.48
CA LEU A 12 -9.28 28.57 30.19
C LEU A 12 -8.31 28.35 29.02
N ALA A 13 -7.09 28.90 29.11
CA ALA A 13 -6.05 28.74 28.09
C ALA A 13 -5.60 27.27 27.95
N ALA A 14 -5.39 26.56 29.07
CA ALA A 14 -5.06 25.14 29.05
C ALA A 14 -6.18 24.27 28.45
N GLY A 15 -7.44 24.59 28.76
CA GLY A 15 -8.61 23.92 28.17
C GLY A 15 -8.72 24.14 26.66
N ILE A 16 -8.45 25.36 26.18
CA ILE A 16 -8.45 25.69 24.75
C ILE A 16 -7.32 24.97 24.01
N VAL A 17 -6.10 24.95 24.56
CA VAL A 17 -4.96 24.23 23.95
C VAL A 17 -5.23 22.74 23.88
N ALA A 18 -5.77 22.13 24.94
CA ALA A 18 -6.15 20.72 24.94
C ALA A 18 -7.26 20.42 23.89
N ALA A 19 -8.26 21.29 23.77
CA ALA A 19 -9.33 21.14 22.79
C ALA A 19 -8.81 21.27 21.34
N ILE A 20 -7.89 22.20 21.07
CA ILE A 20 -7.25 22.35 19.76
C ILE A 20 -6.39 21.12 19.43
N LEU A 21 -5.60 20.61 20.38
CA LEU A 21 -4.79 19.40 20.17
C LEU A 21 -5.67 18.17 19.87
N VAL A 22 -6.80 18.01 20.57
CA VAL A 22 -7.76 16.95 20.28
C VAL A 22 -8.42 17.14 18.90
N ALA A 23 -8.79 18.38 18.54
CA ALA A 23 -9.37 18.67 17.22
C ALA A 23 -8.38 18.42 16.06
N VAL A 24 -7.09 18.68 16.26
CA VAL A 24 -6.02 18.38 15.28
C VAL A 24 -5.83 16.87 15.10
N LEU A 25 -5.96 16.07 16.16
CA LEU A 25 -5.87 14.60 16.06
C LEU A 25 -7.06 13.98 15.32
N ILE A 26 -8.24 14.60 15.36
CA ILE A 26 -9.47 14.09 14.71
C ILE A 26 -9.57 14.55 13.24
N SER A 27 -8.91 15.64 12.88
CA SER A 27 -8.92 16.22 11.52
C SER A 27 -7.87 15.63 10.59
N ALA A 28 -7.10 14.63 11.02
CA ALA A 28 -6.28 13.85 10.10
C ALA A 28 -7.22 13.22 9.06
N PRO A 29 -7.09 13.58 7.76
CA PRO A 29 -7.89 12.94 6.73
C PRO A 29 -7.58 11.46 6.82
N LYS A 30 -8.58 10.64 7.19
CA LYS A 30 -8.51 9.22 6.92
C LYS A 30 -8.34 9.15 5.41
N GLN A 31 -7.13 8.81 4.95
CA GLN A 31 -6.90 8.54 3.53
C GLN A 31 -7.74 7.30 3.22
N VAL A 32 -9.00 7.52 2.87
CA VAL A 32 -9.89 6.45 2.42
C VAL A 32 -9.39 6.07 1.04
N GLY A 33 -8.80 4.88 0.96
CA GLY A 33 -8.42 4.21 -0.28
C GLY A 33 -7.04 4.65 -0.80
N ALA A 34 -6.29 3.68 -1.30
CA ALA A 34 -4.90 3.69 -1.79
C ALA A 34 -3.97 2.91 -0.84
N ILE A 35 -3.67 1.67 -1.22
CA ILE A 35 -2.59 0.88 -0.65
C ILE A 35 -1.23 1.54 -0.98
N PRO A 36 -0.37 1.83 0.02
CA PRO A 36 0.89 2.52 -0.23
C PRO A 36 1.97 1.57 -0.79
N CYS A 37 2.91 2.09 -1.59
CA CYS A 37 4.01 1.30 -2.14
C CYS A 37 4.94 0.71 -1.07
N SER A 38 5.05 1.36 0.10
CA SER A 38 5.76 0.82 1.26
C SER A 38 5.17 -0.50 1.77
N VAL A 39 3.90 -0.80 1.45
CA VAL A 39 3.26 -2.09 1.71
C VAL A 39 3.39 -3.02 0.51
N VAL A 40 3.16 -2.54 -0.72
CA VAL A 40 3.13 -3.39 -1.94
C VAL A 40 4.51 -3.94 -2.30
N ILE A 41 5.54 -3.09 -2.33
CA ILE A 41 6.88 -3.46 -2.79
C ILE A 41 7.49 -4.61 -1.97
N PRO A 42 7.51 -4.58 -0.62
CA PRO A 42 8.06 -5.70 0.14
C PRO A 42 7.26 -6.99 -0.02
N LYS A 43 5.95 -6.91 -0.31
CA LYS A 43 5.09 -8.09 -0.56
C LYS A 43 5.37 -8.75 -1.91
N ILE A 44 5.71 -7.99 -2.94
CA ILE A 44 6.03 -8.55 -4.27
C ILE A 44 7.51 -8.92 -4.43
N SER A 45 8.40 -8.38 -3.59
CA SER A 45 9.86 -8.64 -3.65
C SER A 45 10.23 -10.14 -3.69
N PRO A 46 9.61 -11.04 -2.89
CA PRO A 46 9.90 -12.48 -2.93
C PRO A 46 9.56 -13.15 -4.27
N CYS A 47 8.79 -12.49 -5.14
CA CYS A 47 8.42 -13.01 -6.46
C CYS A 47 9.54 -12.87 -7.50
N ARG A 48 10.59 -12.08 -7.21
CA ARG A 48 11.69 -11.78 -8.16
C ARG A 48 12.18 -13.00 -8.93
N GLY A 49 12.59 -14.05 -8.22
CA GLY A 49 13.17 -15.23 -8.86
C GLY A 49 12.20 -15.96 -9.79
N TYR A 50 10.89 -15.88 -9.53
CA TYR A 50 9.90 -16.41 -10.46
C TYR A 50 9.75 -15.50 -11.69
N ILE A 51 9.61 -14.18 -11.50
CA ILE A 51 9.33 -13.24 -12.59
C ILE A 51 10.56 -13.08 -13.51
N ASP A 52 11.79 -13.16 -13.00
CA ASP A 52 13.03 -13.08 -13.79
C ASP A 52 13.45 -14.39 -14.48
N LYS A 53 12.66 -15.46 -14.30
CA LYS A 53 12.89 -16.82 -14.81
C LYS A 53 13.99 -17.63 -14.13
N SER A 54 14.66 -17.12 -13.09
CA SER A 54 15.68 -17.90 -12.35
C SER A 54 15.08 -19.07 -11.56
N LYS A 55 13.79 -19.02 -11.23
CA LYS A 55 13.02 -20.07 -10.57
C LYS A 55 11.79 -20.45 -11.40
N ARG A 56 11.46 -21.75 -11.43
CA ARG A 56 10.29 -22.27 -12.16
C ARG A 56 8.97 -22.07 -11.43
N ILE A 57 9.00 -21.95 -10.10
CA ILE A 57 7.82 -21.89 -9.23
C ILE A 57 7.96 -20.67 -8.29
N PRO A 58 6.88 -19.93 -7.99
CA PRO A 58 6.90 -18.88 -6.97
C PRO A 58 7.26 -19.46 -5.59
N SER A 59 7.99 -18.70 -4.78
CA SER A 59 8.16 -19.06 -3.37
C SER A 59 6.83 -18.93 -2.62
N GLN A 60 6.70 -19.61 -1.48
CA GLN A 60 5.50 -19.45 -0.64
C GLN A 60 5.31 -17.99 -0.22
N SER A 61 6.39 -17.29 0.17
CA SER A 61 6.35 -15.87 0.50
C SER A 61 5.89 -14.97 -0.65
N CYS A 62 6.17 -15.35 -1.91
CA CYS A 62 5.61 -14.64 -3.07
C CYS A 62 4.10 -14.85 -3.14
N CYS A 63 3.62 -16.08 -3.00
CA CYS A 63 2.19 -16.38 -3.00
C CYS A 63 1.46 -15.62 -1.88
N ASP A 64 2.00 -15.64 -0.66
CA ASP A 64 1.41 -14.95 0.49
C ASP A 64 1.37 -13.44 0.28
N GLY A 65 2.44 -12.87 -0.29
CA GLY A 65 2.50 -11.44 -0.61
C GLY A 65 1.49 -11.02 -1.67
N VAL A 66 1.34 -11.81 -2.74
CA VAL A 66 0.34 -11.57 -3.80
C VAL A 66 -1.08 -11.70 -3.26
N LYS A 67 -1.33 -12.67 -2.36
CA LYS A 67 -2.62 -12.81 -1.69
C LYS A 67 -2.93 -11.60 -0.81
N ASP A 68 -1.99 -11.13 0.00
CA ASP A 68 -2.17 -9.94 0.86
C ASP A 68 -2.44 -8.67 0.03
N ILE A 69 -1.74 -8.47 -1.09
CA ILE A 69 -2.03 -7.36 -2.01
C ILE A 69 -3.46 -7.46 -2.55
N ASN A 70 -3.89 -8.64 -3.02
CA ASN A 70 -5.25 -8.85 -3.50
C ASN A 70 -6.32 -8.65 -2.40
N ASP A 71 -6.02 -9.05 -1.17
CA ASP A 71 -6.91 -8.89 -0.03
C ASP A 71 -7.07 -7.42 0.39
N ARG A 72 -6.05 -6.60 0.17
CA ARG A 72 -6.10 -5.15 0.41
C ARG A 72 -6.65 -4.36 -0.78
N SER A 73 -6.56 -4.90 -2.00
CA SER A 73 -6.92 -4.17 -3.23
C SER A 73 -8.40 -4.26 -3.60
N LYS A 74 -9.30 -3.88 -2.68
CA LYS A 74 -10.75 -4.07 -2.86
C LYS A 74 -11.40 -3.02 -3.74
N THR A 75 -10.90 -1.79 -3.73
CA THR A 75 -11.45 -0.70 -4.55
C THR A 75 -10.68 -0.53 -5.87
N ARG A 76 -11.27 0.19 -6.83
CA ARG A 76 -10.55 0.58 -8.06
C ARG A 76 -9.30 1.39 -7.73
N GLN A 77 -9.39 2.31 -6.79
CA GLN A 77 -8.27 3.14 -6.36
C GLN A 77 -7.12 2.30 -5.80
N ASP A 78 -7.42 1.29 -4.97
CA ASP A 78 -6.37 0.40 -4.44
C ASP A 78 -5.69 -0.41 -5.54
N ARG A 79 -6.44 -0.92 -6.52
CA ARG A 79 -5.87 -1.67 -7.64
C ARG A 79 -4.98 -0.80 -8.53
N VAL A 80 -5.39 0.45 -8.79
CA VAL A 80 -4.61 1.42 -9.55
C VAL A 80 -3.28 1.69 -8.83
N GLU A 81 -3.31 1.93 -7.52
CA GLU A 81 -2.11 2.20 -6.73
C GLU A 81 -1.21 0.96 -6.60
N ALA A 82 -1.78 -0.23 -6.35
CA ALA A 82 -1.03 -1.48 -6.37
C ALA A 82 -0.32 -1.69 -7.72
N CYS A 83 -1.00 -1.45 -8.84
CA CYS A 83 -0.41 -1.53 -10.17
C CYS A 83 0.77 -0.56 -10.32
N LYS A 84 0.61 0.71 -9.92
CA LYS A 84 1.69 1.72 -9.98
C LYS A 84 2.91 1.29 -9.15
N CYS A 85 2.67 0.79 -7.94
CA CYS A 85 3.75 0.32 -7.06
C CYS A 85 4.46 -0.92 -7.61
N ILE A 86 3.72 -1.89 -8.18
CA ILE A 86 4.32 -3.06 -8.82
C ILE A 86 5.13 -2.63 -10.04
N LYS A 87 4.60 -1.73 -10.87
CA LYS A 87 5.30 -1.17 -12.03
C LYS A 87 6.61 -0.48 -11.61
N GLN A 88 6.59 0.31 -10.54
CA GLN A 88 7.79 0.91 -9.95
C GLN A 88 8.79 -0.16 -9.49
N ALA A 89 8.35 -1.20 -8.78
CA ALA A 89 9.23 -2.29 -8.36
C ALA A 89 9.90 -3.00 -9.56
N LEU A 90 9.15 -3.24 -10.64
CA LEU A 90 9.64 -3.86 -11.86
C LEU A 90 10.64 -2.97 -12.61
N SER A 91 10.49 -1.64 -12.57
CA SER A 91 11.46 -0.71 -13.18
C SER A 91 12.85 -0.75 -12.53
N LEU A 92 12.96 -1.26 -11.30
CA LEU A 92 14.23 -1.47 -10.60
C LEU A 92 14.88 -2.81 -10.96
N MET A 93 14.23 -3.63 -11.78
CA MET A 93 14.75 -4.91 -12.24
C MET A 93 15.40 -4.76 -13.61
N SER A 94 16.65 -5.18 -13.74
CA SER A 94 17.36 -5.22 -15.03
C SER A 94 16.72 -6.20 -16.02
N LYS A 95 16.05 -7.24 -15.52
CA LYS A 95 15.36 -8.27 -16.32
C LYS A 95 14.17 -8.83 -15.57
N TYR A 96 13.04 -8.95 -16.26
CA TYR A 96 11.86 -9.72 -15.83
C TYR A 96 11.03 -10.13 -17.05
N ASP A 97 10.17 -11.14 -16.92
CA ASP A 97 9.19 -11.50 -17.95
C ASP A 97 7.77 -11.11 -17.51
N PRO A 98 7.16 -10.07 -18.12
CA PRO A 98 5.81 -9.63 -17.82
C PRO A 98 4.77 -10.76 -17.93
N ASN A 99 4.99 -11.74 -18.81
CA ASN A 99 4.06 -12.85 -19.05
C ASN A 99 4.02 -13.85 -17.89
N ARG A 100 4.93 -13.75 -16.92
CA ARG A 100 4.91 -14.60 -15.73
C ARG A 100 3.96 -14.09 -14.65
N ILE A 101 3.67 -12.79 -14.61
CA ILE A 101 2.81 -12.19 -13.58
C ILE A 101 1.39 -12.79 -13.60
N PRO A 102 0.69 -12.89 -14.76
CA PRO A 102 -0.63 -13.51 -14.84
C PRO A 102 -0.66 -15.00 -14.47
N LEU A 103 0.49 -15.67 -14.48
CA LEU A 103 0.61 -17.09 -14.15
C LEU A 103 0.76 -17.34 -12.65
N ILE A 104 1.06 -16.31 -11.85
CA ILE A 104 1.25 -16.44 -10.40
C ILE A 104 0.00 -17.01 -9.71
N PRO A 105 -1.23 -16.50 -9.95
CA PRO A 105 -2.42 -17.02 -9.29
C PRO A 105 -2.61 -18.52 -9.51
N GLY A 106 -2.47 -19.01 -10.75
CA GLY A 106 -2.56 -20.43 -11.05
C GLY A 106 -1.47 -21.27 -10.36
N LYS A 107 -0.23 -20.77 -10.29
CA LYS A 107 0.86 -21.44 -9.57
C LYS A 107 0.69 -21.43 -8.04
N CYS A 108 0.06 -20.39 -7.50
CA CYS A 108 -0.26 -20.24 -6.09
C CYS A 108 -1.63 -20.80 -5.70
N ARG A 109 -2.38 -21.41 -6.64
CA ARG A 109 -3.73 -21.97 -6.45
C ARG A 109 -4.78 -20.93 -6.02
N PHE A 110 -4.66 -19.70 -6.51
CA PHE A 110 -5.66 -18.65 -6.34
C PHE A 110 -6.65 -18.64 -7.51
N SER A 111 -7.89 -18.25 -7.24
CA SER A 111 -8.97 -18.17 -8.23
C SER A 111 -9.07 -16.81 -8.94
N PHE A 112 -8.36 -15.78 -8.48
CA PHE A 112 -8.35 -14.46 -9.11
C PHE A 112 -7.33 -14.37 -10.24
N SER A 113 -7.51 -13.40 -11.13
CA SER A 113 -6.57 -13.09 -12.22
C SER A 113 -5.67 -11.91 -11.88
N LEU A 114 -4.46 -11.89 -12.46
CA LEU A 114 -3.57 -10.73 -12.46
C LEU A 114 -3.34 -10.26 -13.89
N PRO A 115 -3.26 -8.94 -14.13
CA PRO A 115 -2.91 -8.42 -15.44
C PRO A 115 -1.42 -8.63 -15.74
N VAL A 116 -1.06 -8.53 -17.02
CA VAL A 116 0.34 -8.33 -17.42
C VAL A 116 0.73 -6.92 -17.01
N ILE A 117 1.85 -6.79 -16.28
CA ILE A 117 2.42 -5.49 -15.91
C ILE A 117 3.80 -5.37 -16.53
N LYS A 118 3.95 -4.34 -17.37
CA LYS A 118 5.16 -3.93 -18.09
C LYS A 118 5.47 -2.45 -17.86
N SER A 119 6.64 -1.97 -18.30
CA SER A 119 7.11 -0.59 -18.06
C SER A 119 6.20 0.51 -18.65
N ASP A 120 5.40 0.20 -19.66
CA ASP A 120 4.43 1.07 -20.33
C ASP A 120 2.96 0.71 -19.99
N THR A 121 2.73 -0.18 -19.01
CA THR A 121 1.35 -0.48 -18.58
C THR A 121 0.65 0.76 -18.04
N ASP A 122 -0.55 1.01 -18.56
CA ASP A 122 -1.48 2.02 -18.05
C ASP A 122 -2.26 1.43 -16.88
N CYS A 123 -1.91 1.86 -15.66
CA CYS A 123 -2.53 1.36 -14.44
C CYS A 123 -3.95 1.91 -14.17
N ASN A 124 -4.47 2.79 -15.03
CA ASN A 124 -5.82 3.32 -14.88
C ASN A 124 -6.88 2.48 -15.61
N LYS A 125 -6.46 1.46 -16.37
CA LYS A 125 -7.32 0.58 -17.17
C LYS A 125 -7.54 -0.77 -16.51
#